data_AF-T0SCX8-F1
#
_entry.id   AF-T0SCX8-F1
#
_cell.length_a   1.000
_cell.length_b   1.000
_cell.length_c   1.000
_cell.angle_alpha   90.00
_cell.angle_beta   90.00
_cell.angle_gamma   90.00
#
_symmetry.space_group_name_H-M   'P 1'
#
loop_
_entity.id
_entity.type
_entity.pdbx_description
1 polymer ?
#
loop_
_entity_poly.entity_id
_entity_poly.type
_entity_poly.pdbx_seq_one_letter_code
_entity_poly.pdbx_strand_id
1 'polypeptide(L)'
;MNNKLLLYVHFNRNNELSDHVIYQLKHLRQNFDEVFFISNSLMDENALATLTGQNLIDGFMQRENKGYDFVAWSEAMKHYGFEKLASYDSVTIMNDTCFGPVYDFEGIFSKFNKDSNVDFWGITNNRSHKVKPWEDREAIVLPDHIQSYFVNYKQNIVKSKSFCKIFGTNN
;
A
#
# COMPACT_ATOMS: atom_id res chain seq x y z
N MET A 1 1.69 -21.48 -5.96
CA MET A 1 1.05 -20.17 -6.18
C MET A 1 1.27 -19.39 -4.90
N ASN A 2 1.79 -18.17 -4.99
CA ASN A 2 2.06 -17.34 -3.81
C ASN A 2 0.88 -16.39 -3.65
N ASN A 3 0.10 -16.49 -2.58
CA ASN A 3 -1.09 -15.67 -2.31
C ASN A 3 -0.68 -14.28 -1.79
N LYS A 4 -0.76 -13.25 -2.64
CA LYS A 4 -0.27 -11.90 -2.37
C LYS A 4 -1.40 -10.87 -2.37
N LEU A 5 -1.46 -10.08 -1.29
CA LEU A 5 -2.42 -8.98 -1.13
C LEU A 5 -1.76 -7.62 -1.40
N LEU A 6 -2.46 -6.76 -2.13
CA LEU A 6 -2.17 -5.33 -2.25
C LEU A 6 -3.27 -4.51 -1.53
N LEU A 7 -2.84 -3.66 -0.60
CA LEU A 7 -3.66 -2.60 -0.01
C LEU A 7 -3.31 -1.28 -0.70
N TYR A 8 -4.13 -0.86 -1.65
CA TYR A 8 -3.88 0.30 -2.50
C TYR A 8 -4.72 1.49 -2.02
N VAL A 9 -4.05 2.57 -1.60
CA VAL A 9 -4.70 3.81 -1.14
C VAL A 9 -4.74 4.83 -2.27
N HIS A 10 -5.94 5.33 -2.53
CA HIS A 10 -6.25 6.36 -3.51
C HIS A 10 -6.69 7.65 -2.82
N PHE A 11 -6.19 8.78 -3.32
CA PHE A 11 -6.71 10.09 -2.96
C PHE A 11 -6.66 11.06 -4.14
N ASN A 12 -7.82 11.66 -4.43
CA ASN A 12 -7.96 12.78 -5.32
C ASN A 12 -8.84 13.87 -4.67
N ARG A 13 -8.31 15.09 -4.56
CA ARG A 13 -9.00 16.23 -3.95
C ARG A 13 -10.33 16.62 -4.63
N ASN A 14 -10.51 16.25 -5.90
CA ASN A 14 -11.70 16.54 -6.69
C ASN A 14 -12.72 15.38 -6.68
N ASN A 15 -12.45 14.29 -5.95
CA ASN A 15 -13.26 13.07 -5.97
C ASN A 15 -13.32 12.39 -7.36
N GLU A 16 -12.21 12.47 -8.10
CA GLU A 16 -12.08 11.89 -9.43
C GLU A 16 -11.17 10.67 -9.42
N LEU A 17 -11.56 9.60 -10.10
CA LEU A 17 -10.66 8.49 -10.43
C LEU A 17 -9.82 8.86 -11.65
N SER A 18 -8.56 9.25 -11.41
CA SER A 18 -7.65 9.63 -12.49
C SER A 18 -7.18 8.43 -13.32
N ASP A 19 -6.95 8.64 -14.62
CA ASP A 19 -6.51 7.59 -15.56
C ASP A 19 -5.20 6.91 -15.13
N HIS A 20 -4.30 7.63 -14.44
CA HIS A 20 -3.04 7.05 -13.97
C HIS A 20 -3.25 5.98 -12.89
N VAL A 21 -4.31 6.06 -12.10
CA VAL A 21 -4.68 5.02 -11.11
C VAL A 21 -5.14 3.76 -11.83
N ILE A 22 -5.98 3.90 -12.85
CA ILE A 22 -6.42 2.79 -13.69
C ILE A 22 -5.21 2.15 -14.37
N TYR A 23 -4.31 2.96 -14.91
CA TYR A 23 -3.07 2.50 -15.52
C TYR A 23 -2.18 1.75 -14.51
N GLN A 24 -1.96 2.29 -13.31
CA GLN A 24 -1.20 1.62 -12.25
C GLN A 24 -1.78 0.25 -11.91
N LEU A 25 -3.08 0.20 -11.61
CA LEU A 25 -3.74 -1.03 -11.21
C LEU A 25 -3.68 -2.10 -12.31
N LYS A 26 -3.84 -1.72 -13.59
CA LYS A 26 -3.69 -2.66 -14.72
C LYS A 26 -2.35 -3.37 -14.73
N HIS A 27 -1.26 -2.65 -14.50
CA HIS A 27 0.09 -3.21 -14.56
C HIS A 27 0.50 -3.90 -13.25
N LEU A 28 -0.05 -3.46 -12.11
CA LEU A 28 0.21 -4.08 -10.83
C LEU A 28 -0.59 -5.37 -10.64
N ARG A 29 -1.81 -5.46 -11.17
CA ARG A 29 -2.76 -6.55 -10.92
C ARG A 29 -2.15 -7.94 -11.15
N GLN A 30 -1.34 -8.12 -12.20
CA GLN A 30 -0.69 -9.40 -12.50
C GLN A 30 0.26 -9.92 -11.39
N ASN A 31 0.72 -9.04 -10.50
CA ASN A 31 1.64 -9.38 -9.42
C ASN A 31 0.92 -9.80 -8.12
N PHE A 32 -0.40 -9.61 -8.04
CA PHE A 32 -1.20 -9.81 -6.84
C PHE A 32 -2.44 -10.67 -7.10
N ASP A 33 -2.70 -11.60 -6.20
CA ASP A 33 -3.90 -12.43 -6.23
C ASP A 33 -5.12 -11.63 -5.76
N GLU A 34 -4.91 -10.69 -4.83
CA GLU A 34 -5.96 -9.82 -4.30
C GLU A 34 -5.51 -8.36 -4.26
N VAL A 35 -6.35 -7.47 -4.77
CA VAL A 35 -6.18 -6.02 -4.71
C VAL A 35 -7.36 -5.39 -3.95
N PHE A 36 -7.08 -4.87 -2.77
CA PHE A 36 -8.04 -4.13 -1.97
C PHE A 36 -7.83 -2.63 -2.14
N PHE A 37 -8.83 -1.95 -2.69
CA PHE A 37 -8.78 -0.53 -3.00
C PHE A 37 -9.39 0.31 -1.88
N ILE A 38 -8.64 1.26 -1.37
CA ILE A 38 -9.03 2.12 -0.26
C ILE A 38 -9.06 3.55 -0.79
N SER A 39 -10.23 4.18 -0.84
CA SER A 39 -10.34 5.57 -1.29
C SER A 39 -10.54 6.51 -0.11
N ASN A 40 -9.67 7.52 0.00
CA ASN A 40 -9.87 8.70 0.85
C ASN A 40 -10.71 9.78 0.15
N SER A 41 -11.19 9.51 -1.07
CA SER A 41 -12.06 10.36 -1.86
C SER A 41 -13.42 9.73 -2.05
N LEU A 42 -14.45 10.54 -2.29
CA LEU A 42 -15.75 10.03 -2.71
C LEU A 42 -15.63 9.37 -4.08
N MET A 43 -16.09 8.13 -4.18
CA MET A 43 -16.12 7.35 -5.41
C MET A 43 -17.57 7.21 -5.86
N ASP A 44 -17.85 7.60 -7.10
CA ASP A 44 -19.16 7.36 -7.70
C ASP A 44 -19.28 5.93 -8.21
N GLU A 45 -20.51 5.55 -8.58
CA GLU A 45 -20.82 4.22 -9.09
C GLU A 45 -20.07 3.92 -10.39
N ASN A 46 -19.84 4.92 -11.24
CA ASN A 46 -19.15 4.77 -12.52
C ASN A 46 -17.66 4.43 -12.32
N ALA A 47 -16.99 5.10 -11.38
CA ALA A 47 -15.60 4.83 -11.04
C ALA A 47 -15.44 3.42 -10.45
N LEU A 48 -16.34 3.02 -9.55
CA LEU A 48 -16.34 1.65 -9.00
C LEU A 48 -16.66 0.60 -10.06
N ALA A 49 -17.62 0.86 -10.95
CA ALA A 49 -17.93 -0.02 -12.08
C ALA A 49 -16.75 -0.14 -13.05
N THR A 50 -15.99 0.94 -13.26
CA THR A 50 -14.78 0.95 -14.08
C THR A 50 -13.69 0.05 -13.49
N LEU A 51 -13.46 0.13 -12.18
CA LEU A 51 -12.45 -0.68 -11.48
C LEU A 51 -12.84 -2.16 -11.43
N THR A 52 -14.07 -2.45 -11.05
CA THR A 52 -14.58 -3.82 -10.91
C THR A 52 -14.80 -4.50 -12.26
N GLY A 53 -15.38 -3.80 -13.24
CA GLY A 53 -15.64 -4.32 -14.59
C GLY A 53 -14.37 -4.66 -15.38
N GLN A 54 -13.24 -4.04 -15.04
CA GLN A 54 -11.92 -4.34 -15.61
C GLN A 54 -11.11 -5.33 -14.73
N ASN A 55 -11.71 -5.89 -13.67
CA ASN A 55 -11.06 -6.81 -12.73
C ASN A 55 -9.77 -6.24 -12.10
N LEU A 56 -9.77 -4.94 -11.80
CA LEU A 56 -8.61 -4.23 -11.24
C LEU A 56 -8.55 -4.32 -9.72
N ILE A 57 -9.70 -4.58 -9.08
CA ILE A 57 -9.85 -4.63 -7.63
C ILE A 57 -10.75 -5.81 -7.26
N ASP A 58 -10.51 -6.40 -6.08
CA ASP A 58 -11.27 -7.51 -5.51
C ASP A 58 -12.10 -7.06 -4.30
N GLY A 59 -11.70 -5.95 -3.67
CA GLY A 59 -12.42 -5.35 -2.56
C GLY A 59 -12.26 -3.84 -2.51
N PHE A 60 -13.18 -3.18 -1.81
CA PHE A 60 -13.27 -1.73 -1.75
C PHE A 60 -13.62 -1.25 -0.34
N MET A 61 -12.98 -0.15 0.06
CA MET A 61 -13.35 0.63 1.22
C MET A 61 -13.28 2.12 0.90
N GLN A 62 -14.27 2.88 1.33
CA GLN A 62 -14.25 4.34 1.30
C GLN A 62 -14.14 4.88 2.72
N ARG A 63 -13.32 5.91 2.90
CA ARG A 63 -13.14 6.61 4.17
C ARG A 63 -12.95 8.11 3.95
N GLU A 64 -13.13 8.88 5.01
CA GLU A 64 -12.78 10.31 4.98
C GLU A 64 -11.27 10.49 4.90
N ASN A 65 -10.80 11.54 4.19
CA ASN A 65 -9.38 11.90 4.17
C ASN A 65 -8.94 12.55 5.50
N LYS A 66 -8.88 11.76 6.57
CA LYS A 66 -8.42 12.17 7.90
C LYS A 66 -7.26 11.29 8.36
N GLY A 67 -6.26 11.93 8.95
CA GLY A 67 -5.02 11.29 9.41
C GLY A 67 -4.01 11.07 8.28
N TYR A 68 -2.91 10.39 8.61
CA TYR A 68 -1.90 9.97 7.63
C TYR A 68 -2.37 8.74 6.85
N ASP A 69 -1.73 8.46 5.71
CA ASP A 69 -1.97 7.24 4.91
C ASP A 69 -1.86 5.95 5.74
N PHE A 70 -1.03 5.98 6.79
CA PHE A 70 -0.91 4.91 7.78
C PHE A 70 -2.26 4.46 8.38
N VAL A 71 -3.17 5.42 8.59
CA VAL A 71 -4.51 5.14 9.12
C VAL A 71 -5.35 4.36 8.12
N ALA A 72 -5.26 4.69 6.83
CA ALA A 72 -5.99 3.99 5.78
C ALA A 72 -5.57 2.52 5.68
N TRP A 73 -4.26 2.23 5.69
CA TRP A 73 -3.77 0.85 5.73
C TRP A 73 -4.15 0.14 7.03
N SER A 74 -4.05 0.81 8.18
CA SER A 74 -4.44 0.25 9.47
C SER A 74 -5.92 -0.15 9.50
N GLU A 75 -6.83 0.70 9.03
CA GLU A 75 -8.26 0.40 8.95
C GLU A 75 -8.56 -0.76 8.01
N ALA A 76 -7.93 -0.79 6.83
CA ALA A 76 -8.05 -1.92 5.92
C ALA A 76 -7.52 -3.22 6.54
N MET A 77 -6.36 -3.18 7.21
CA MET A 77 -5.80 -4.34 7.90
C MET A 77 -6.72 -4.85 9.02
N LYS A 78 -7.32 -3.95 9.79
CA LYS A 78 -8.32 -4.30 10.82
C LYS A 78 -9.58 -4.90 10.20
N HIS A 79 -10.03 -4.39 9.06
CA HIS A 79 -11.17 -4.94 8.33
C HIS A 79 -10.93 -6.39 7.87
N TYR A 80 -9.72 -6.72 7.39
CA TYR A 80 -9.36 -8.11 7.09
C TYR A 80 -9.21 -8.97 8.35
N GLY A 81 -8.69 -8.38 9.43
CA GLY A 81 -8.24 -9.09 10.62
C GLY A 81 -6.83 -9.66 10.44
N PHE A 82 -6.00 -9.53 11.48
CA PHE A 82 -4.59 -9.94 11.43
C PHE A 82 -4.40 -11.45 11.26
N GLU A 83 -5.35 -12.27 11.70
CA GLU A 83 -5.32 -13.72 11.44
C GLU A 83 -5.47 -14.03 9.95
N LYS A 84 -6.40 -13.36 9.25
CA LYS A 84 -6.55 -13.49 7.80
C LYS A 84 -5.31 -12.95 7.08
N LEU A 85 -4.79 -11.79 7.50
CA LEU A 85 -3.57 -11.23 6.90
C LEU A 85 -2.37 -12.18 7.01
N ALA A 86 -2.22 -12.87 8.13
CA ALA A 86 -1.17 -13.86 8.35
C ALA A 86 -1.25 -15.09 7.42
N SER A 87 -2.37 -15.30 6.72
CA SER A 87 -2.50 -16.37 5.71
C SER A 87 -1.93 -16.01 4.35
N TYR A 88 -1.72 -14.72 4.04
CA TYR A 88 -1.07 -14.31 2.81
C TYR A 88 0.44 -14.55 2.87
N ASP A 89 1.06 -14.83 1.73
CA ASP A 89 2.51 -14.98 1.61
C ASP A 89 3.21 -13.62 1.69
N SER A 90 2.53 -12.56 1.26
CA SER A 90 2.94 -11.18 1.50
C SER A 90 1.77 -10.22 1.47
N VAL A 91 1.89 -9.12 2.22
CA VAL A 91 0.97 -7.97 2.18
C VAL A 91 1.77 -6.76 1.71
N THR A 92 1.30 -6.11 0.66
CA THR A 92 1.90 -4.88 0.12
C THR A 92 1.01 -3.70 0.44
N ILE A 93 1.60 -2.63 0.96
CA ILE A 93 0.94 -1.33 1.08
C ILE A 93 1.42 -0.44 -0.05
N MET A 94 0.51 0.35 -0.63
CA MET A 94 0.84 1.30 -1.69
C MET A 94 -0.07 2.53 -1.65
N ASN A 95 0.47 3.69 -2.01
CA ASN A 95 -0.29 4.90 -2.35
C ASN A 95 -0.26 5.16 -3.85
N ASP A 96 -1.30 5.84 -4.36
CA ASP A 96 -1.42 6.28 -5.75
C ASP A 96 -0.55 7.49 -6.14
N THR A 97 0.22 8.04 -5.19
CA THR A 97 1.06 9.24 -5.37
C THR A 97 2.29 9.01 -6.27
N CYS A 98 2.53 7.77 -6.70
CA CYS A 98 3.60 7.40 -7.62
C CYS A 98 3.05 7.17 -9.03
N PHE A 99 3.43 8.00 -9.99
CA PHE A 99 3.07 7.77 -11.40
C PHE A 99 3.91 6.64 -12.00
N GLY A 100 3.26 5.76 -12.75
CA GLY A 100 3.89 4.59 -13.37
C GLY A 100 2.97 3.38 -13.34
N PRO A 101 3.50 2.14 -13.34
CA PRO A 101 4.91 1.82 -13.57
C PRO A 101 5.41 2.25 -14.95
N VAL A 102 6.68 2.65 -15.05
CA VAL A 102 7.40 2.76 -16.34
C VAL A 102 7.93 1.39 -16.80
N TYR A 103 8.14 0.46 -15.85
CA TYR A 103 8.64 -0.90 -16.08
C TYR A 103 7.82 -1.91 -15.28
N ASP A 104 7.75 -3.16 -15.77
CA ASP A 104 7.06 -4.23 -15.05
C ASP A 104 7.72 -4.55 -13.69
N PHE A 105 6.88 -4.76 -12.69
CA PHE A 105 7.26 -5.13 -11.33
C PHE A 105 7.62 -6.62 -11.21
N GLU A 106 7.29 -7.47 -12.19
CA GLU A 106 7.51 -8.92 -12.13
C GLU A 106 8.95 -9.27 -11.74
N GLY A 107 9.95 -8.63 -12.37
CA GLY A 107 11.36 -8.89 -12.08
C GLY A 107 11.76 -8.55 -10.64
N ILE A 108 11.20 -7.46 -10.10
CA ILE A 108 11.46 -7.01 -8.72
C ILE A 108 10.83 -8.00 -7.72
N PHE A 109 9.57 -8.37 -7.93
CA PHE A 109 8.90 -9.37 -7.10
C PHE A 109 9.61 -10.72 -7.17
N SER A 110 9.97 -11.19 -8.36
CA SER A 110 10.69 -12.45 -8.56
C SER A 110 12.01 -12.48 -7.79
N LYS A 111 12.78 -11.39 -7.84
CA LYS A 111 14.02 -11.24 -7.09
C LYS A 111 13.79 -11.35 -5.58
N PHE A 112 12.91 -10.52 -5.02
CA PHE A 112 12.74 -10.46 -3.56
C PHE A 112 11.95 -11.64 -3.00
N ASN A 113 11.05 -12.26 -3.76
CA ASN A 113 10.34 -13.46 -3.33
C ASN A 113 11.30 -14.65 -3.13
N LYS A 114 12.34 -14.76 -3.97
CA LYS A 114 13.34 -15.84 -3.89
C LYS A 114 14.40 -15.62 -2.79
N ASP A 115 14.61 -14.38 -2.36
CA ASP A 115 15.63 -14.05 -1.37
C ASP A 115 15.12 -14.29 0.06
N SER A 116 15.56 -15.38 0.69
CA SER A 116 15.18 -15.75 2.07
C SER A 116 15.77 -14.83 3.14
N ASN A 117 16.73 -13.96 2.80
CA ASN A 117 17.36 -13.04 3.77
C ASN A 117 16.62 -11.70 3.87
N VAL A 118 15.59 -11.49 3.05
CA VAL A 118 14.79 -10.26 3.03
C VAL A 118 13.41 -10.55 3.58
N ASP A 119 13.04 -9.91 4.68
CA ASP A 119 11.74 -10.07 5.33
C ASP A 119 10.69 -9.04 4.87
N PHE A 120 11.16 -7.87 4.40
CA PHE A 120 10.35 -6.82 3.80
C PHE A 120 11.22 -5.94 2.91
N TRP A 121 10.62 -5.25 1.94
CA TRP A 121 11.33 -4.37 1.02
C TRP A 121 10.41 -3.29 0.47
N GLY A 122 11.00 -2.23 -0.09
CA GLY A 122 10.27 -1.20 -0.85
C GLY A 122 11.09 -0.71 -2.03
N ILE A 123 10.48 0.07 -2.91
CA ILE A 123 11.09 0.44 -4.20
C ILE A 123 11.98 1.68 -4.14
N THR A 124 11.97 2.42 -3.03
CA THR A 124 12.75 3.66 -2.93
C THR A 124 13.35 3.84 -1.55
N ASN A 125 14.65 4.18 -1.54
CA ASN A 125 15.38 4.59 -0.37
C ASN A 125 15.27 6.11 -0.18
N ASN A 126 14.83 6.54 1.00
CA ASN A 126 14.95 7.91 1.46
C ASN A 126 16.30 8.09 2.16
N ARG A 127 17.23 8.79 1.50
CA ARG A 127 18.55 9.05 2.06
C ARG A 127 18.47 10.02 3.23
N SER A 128 19.38 9.91 4.17
CA SER A 128 19.41 10.70 5.38
C SER A 128 19.60 12.17 5.03
N HIS A 129 18.72 13.00 5.59
CA HIS A 129 18.74 14.43 5.36
C HIS A 129 18.08 15.17 6.53
N LYS A 130 18.35 16.47 6.60
CA LYS A 130 17.66 17.34 7.56
C LYS A 130 16.26 17.63 7.07
N VAL A 131 15.27 17.39 7.92
CA VAL A 131 13.86 17.72 7.68
C VAL A 131 13.33 18.54 8.83
N LYS A 132 12.38 19.43 8.53
CA LYS A 132 11.57 20.10 9.54
C LYS A 132 10.16 19.48 9.48
N PRO A 133 9.80 18.53 10.36
CA PRO A 133 8.58 17.75 10.20
C PRO A 133 7.30 18.60 10.31
N TRP A 134 7.36 19.68 11.09
CA TRP A 134 6.26 20.61 11.34
C TRP A 134 6.81 22.02 11.52
N GLU A 135 6.02 23.04 11.20
CA GLU A 135 6.45 24.45 11.29
C GLU A 135 6.91 24.85 12.70
N ASP A 136 6.31 24.24 13.73
CA ASP A 136 6.52 24.49 15.14
C ASP A 136 7.60 23.61 15.79
N ARG A 137 8.23 22.69 15.03
CA ARG A 137 9.26 21.79 15.56
C ARG A 137 10.65 22.08 15.02
N GLU A 138 11.64 21.76 15.85
CA GLU A 138 13.05 21.80 15.45
C GLU A 138 13.34 20.85 14.28
N ALA A 139 14.27 21.25 13.43
CA ALA A 139 14.73 20.40 12.35
C ALA A 139 15.47 19.19 12.93
N ILE A 140 15.16 18.00 12.42
CA ILE A 140 15.80 16.74 12.80
C ILE A 140 16.59 16.18 11.63
N VAL A 141 17.58 15.33 11.92
CA VAL A 141 18.19 14.47 10.90
C VAL A 141 17.37 13.20 10.82
N LEU A 142 16.66 13.02 9.70
CA LEU A 142 15.95 11.79 9.42
C LEU A 142 16.97 10.75 8.92
N PRO A 143 17.07 9.55 9.50
CA PRO A 143 18.00 8.52 9.04
C PRO A 143 17.57 7.93 7.70
N ASP A 144 18.46 7.15 7.08
CA ASP A 144 18.12 6.34 5.89
C ASP A 144 16.94 5.39 6.21
N HIS A 145 15.93 5.36 5.34
CA HIS A 145 14.79 4.44 5.47
C HIS A 145 14.08 4.19 4.14
N ILE A 146 13.26 3.14 4.09
CA ILE A 146 12.39 2.84 2.95
C ILE A 146 11.20 3.80 2.94
N GLN A 147 10.89 4.37 1.78
CA GLN A 147 9.70 5.22 1.60
C GLN A 147 8.41 4.40 1.75
N SER A 148 7.45 4.92 2.52
CA SER A 148 6.25 4.18 2.92
C SER A 148 5.18 4.05 1.83
N TYR A 149 5.29 4.80 0.72
CA TYR A 149 4.29 4.77 -0.35
C TYR A 149 4.27 3.44 -1.14
N PHE A 150 5.27 2.58 -0.96
CA PHE A 150 5.27 1.20 -1.46
C PHE A 150 6.17 0.34 -0.57
N VAL A 151 5.59 -0.60 0.16
CA VAL A 151 6.34 -1.57 0.97
C VAL A 151 5.66 -2.93 0.89
N ASN A 152 6.43 -3.97 0.60
CA ASN A 152 6.00 -5.36 0.64
C ASN A 152 6.54 -6.02 1.91
N TYR A 153 5.63 -6.57 2.73
CA TYR A 153 5.94 -7.32 3.92
C TYR A 153 5.72 -8.80 3.69
N LYS A 154 6.73 -9.64 3.90
CA LYS A 154 6.56 -11.09 3.82
C LYS A 154 5.81 -11.64 5.02
N GLN A 155 5.27 -12.84 4.85
CA GLN A 155 4.41 -13.49 5.83
C GLN A 155 4.98 -13.53 7.25
N ASN A 156 6.29 -13.72 7.43
CA ASN A 156 6.91 -13.74 8.76
C ASN A 156 6.80 -12.38 9.47
N ILE A 157 6.89 -11.26 8.74
CA ILE A 157 6.63 -9.93 9.28
C ILE A 157 5.16 -9.77 9.58
N VAL A 158 4.27 -10.15 8.65
CA VAL A 158 2.81 -10.02 8.83
C VAL A 158 2.31 -10.80 10.05
N LYS A 159 2.90 -11.98 10.33
CA LYS A 159 2.64 -12.82 11.52
C LYS A 159 3.21 -12.25 12.82
N SER A 160 4.12 -11.28 12.74
CA SER A 160 4.85 -10.81 13.91
C SER A 160 3.95 -9.96 14.83
N LYS A 161 4.15 -10.09 16.14
CA LYS A 161 3.47 -9.24 17.13
C LYS A 161 3.75 -7.75 16.89
N SER A 162 4.95 -7.41 16.40
CA SER A 162 5.35 -6.04 16.11
C SER A 162 4.52 -5.44 14.99
N PHE A 163 4.28 -6.19 13.91
CA PHE A 163 3.42 -5.75 12.81
C PHE A 163 1.98 -5.52 13.29
N CYS A 164 1.41 -6.47 14.03
CA CYS A 164 0.08 -6.31 14.62
C CYS A 164 0.01 -5.11 15.58
N LYS A 165 1.07 -4.84 16.35
CA LYS A 165 1.10 -3.68 17.25
C LYS A 165 1.12 -2.37 16.46
N ILE A 166 1.97 -2.26 15.44
CA ILE A 166 2.12 -1.08 14.60
C ILE A 166 0.81 -0.76 13.89
N PHE A 167 0.23 -1.72 13.17
CA PHE A 167 -0.96 -1.49 12.35
C PHE A 167 -2.29 -1.70 13.10
N GLY A 168 -2.27 -2.35 14.27
CA GLY A 168 -3.48 -2.72 15.00
C GLY A 168 -3.85 -1.79 16.15
N THR A 169 -2.95 -0.89 16.58
CA THR A 169 -3.32 0.10 17.61
C THR A 169 -4.31 1.12 17.04
N ASN A 170 -5.25 1.58 17.87
CA ASN A 170 -6.11 2.70 17.54
C ASN A 170 -5.30 3.98 17.80
N ASN A 171 -5.06 4.77 16.75
CA ASN A 171 -4.51 6.12 16.87
C ASN A 171 -5.57 7.07 17.40
#